data_AF-A0A1R3R894-F1
#
_entry.id   AF-A0A1R3R894-F1
#
_cell.length_a   1.000
_cell.length_b   1.000
_cell.length_c   1.000
_cell.angle_alpha   90.00
_cell.angle_beta   90.00
_cell.angle_gamma   90.00
#
_symmetry.space_group_name_H-M   'P 1'
#
loop_
_entity.id
_entity.type
_entity.pdbx_description
1 polymer ?
#
loop_
_entity_poly.entity_id
_entity_poly.type
_entity_poly.pdbx_seq_one_letter_code
_entity_poly.pdbx_strand_id
1 'polypeptide(L)'
;MDAFIKIHGESHIFIGARPKNPKESLNRLELATGISSAANFARDSRSKRFHKPDGKNPRLLTPTSAVANWFFAQYVDGAKDGGIGNIDSILDELSRKLKLDVSSTTELQKTTPEFTITRKWSNTHNIHTLQLLAFLKTKLFEEEPIILYNYFGMHKCSIELLRLIRDKEHQKYIQYFMSVYMPDNSFISNLVLLIHHIVQGSAQNALAMGLASRGTEVVSRIVMSAGDMMREYLNKNDDVACKELRVFYKNKKPIQVDVDDQVQSDNLVYSWLNLEDVLGSKGVA
;
A
#
# COMPACT_ATOMS: atom_id res chain seq x y z
N MET A 1 -9.94 2.35 -1.80
CA MET A 1 -8.58 2.84 -2.09
C MET A 1 -7.91 3.42 -0.85
N ASP A 2 -8.57 4.29 -0.10
CA ASP A 2 -7.98 4.93 1.09
C ASP A 2 -7.47 3.94 2.14
N ALA A 3 -8.20 2.85 2.40
CA ALA A 3 -7.75 1.80 3.30
C ALA A 3 -6.43 1.15 2.83
N PHE A 4 -6.27 0.91 1.54
CA PHE A 4 -5.04 0.36 0.97
C PHE A 4 -3.86 1.34 1.10
N ILE A 5 -4.10 2.63 0.85
CA ILE A 5 -3.09 3.68 1.04
C ILE A 5 -2.67 3.76 2.51
N LYS A 6 -3.63 3.68 3.45
CA LYS A 6 -3.35 3.65 4.89
C LYS A 6 -2.53 2.42 5.30
N ILE A 7 -2.83 1.25 4.74
CA ILE A 7 -2.14 -0.01 5.06
C ILE A 7 -0.68 -0.02 4.59
N HIS A 8 -0.41 0.43 3.36
CA HIS A 8 0.95 0.37 2.81
C HIS A 8 1.74 1.67 2.94
N GLY A 9 1.08 2.79 3.22
CA GLY A 9 1.68 4.11 3.25
C GLY A 9 1.91 4.69 1.85
N GLU A 10 1.74 6.01 1.74
CA GLU A 10 1.90 6.74 0.48
C GLU A 10 3.30 6.61 -0.13
N SER A 11 4.34 6.55 0.71
CA SER A 11 5.74 6.47 0.28
C SER A 11 6.10 5.16 -0.43
N HIS A 12 5.40 4.07 -0.10
CA HIS A 12 5.59 2.77 -0.76
C HIS A 12 4.85 2.69 -2.09
N ILE A 13 3.69 3.36 -2.20
CA ILE A 13 2.85 3.35 -3.40
C ILE A 13 3.34 4.39 -4.43
N PHE A 14 3.57 5.63 -4.01
CA PHE A 14 3.86 6.76 -4.90
C PHE A 14 5.35 7.06 -4.97
N ILE A 15 5.76 7.64 -6.10
CA ILE A 15 7.14 8.09 -6.33
C ILE A 15 7.22 9.61 -6.19
N GLY A 16 7.94 10.06 -5.15
CA GLY A 16 8.15 11.48 -4.88
C GLY A 16 6.90 12.19 -4.35
N ALA A 17 6.89 13.52 -4.44
CA ALA A 17 5.76 14.35 -4.00
C ALA A 17 4.52 14.18 -4.91
N ARG A 18 3.43 14.90 -4.62
CA ARG A 18 2.24 14.96 -5.49
C ARG A 18 2.58 15.66 -6.83
N PRO A 19 2.14 15.16 -8.01
CA PRO A 19 2.46 15.77 -9.30
C PRO A 19 1.67 17.06 -9.51
N LYS A 20 2.32 18.08 -10.09
CA LYS A 20 1.71 19.38 -10.36
C LYS A 20 1.19 19.52 -11.79
N ASN A 21 1.65 18.67 -12.71
CA ASN A 21 1.27 18.71 -14.12
C ASN A 21 1.23 17.30 -14.72
N PRO A 22 0.57 17.10 -15.89
CA PRO A 22 0.45 15.80 -16.52
C PRO A 22 1.80 15.13 -16.86
N LYS A 23 2.82 15.94 -17.19
CA LYS A 23 4.17 15.44 -17.49
C LYS A 23 4.81 14.81 -16.25
N GLU A 24 4.72 15.45 -15.10
CA GLU A 24 5.19 14.89 -13.82
C GLU A 24 4.43 13.63 -13.44
N SER A 25 3.10 13.61 -13.65
CA SER A 25 2.27 12.42 -13.38
C SER A 25 2.72 11.23 -14.22
N LEU A 26 2.87 11.42 -15.54
CA LEU A 26 3.33 10.37 -16.45
C LEU A 26 4.73 9.87 -16.08
N ASN A 27 5.70 10.78 -15.88
CA ASN A 27 7.07 10.39 -15.54
C ASN A 27 7.13 9.53 -14.26
N ARG A 28 6.32 9.86 -13.24
CA ARG A 28 6.27 9.09 -11.99
C ARG A 28 5.59 7.74 -12.18
N LEU A 29 4.54 7.68 -12.99
CA LEU A 29 3.89 6.42 -13.33
C LEU A 29 4.83 5.49 -14.12
N GLU A 30 5.54 6.02 -15.12
CA GLU A 30 6.55 5.27 -15.88
C GLU A 30 7.62 4.69 -14.94
N LEU A 31 8.17 5.51 -14.05
CA LEU A 31 9.14 5.05 -13.04
C LEU A 31 8.57 3.97 -12.13
N ALA A 32 7.31 4.07 -11.72
CA ALA A 32 6.65 3.05 -10.89
C ALA A 32 6.47 1.73 -11.64
N THR A 33 6.22 1.78 -12.94
CA THR A 33 6.10 0.61 -13.81
C THR A 33 7.43 0.02 -14.30
N GLY A 34 8.57 0.57 -13.85
CA GLY A 34 9.91 0.10 -14.27
C GLY A 34 10.32 0.57 -15.67
N ILE A 35 9.61 1.54 -16.24
CA ILE A 35 9.96 2.19 -17.51
C ILE A 35 10.96 3.31 -17.20
N SER A 36 12.13 3.27 -17.84
CA SER A 36 13.14 4.32 -17.68
C SER A 36 12.86 5.43 -18.67
N SER A 37 12.30 6.53 -18.20
CA SER A 37 12.10 7.75 -19.01
C SER A 37 13.39 8.19 -19.69
N ALA A 38 14.55 8.10 -19.02
CA ALA A 38 15.86 8.49 -19.58
C ALA A 38 16.30 7.67 -20.82
N ALA A 39 15.91 6.40 -20.94
CA ALA A 39 16.26 5.56 -22.09
C ALA A 39 15.40 5.92 -23.32
N ASN A 40 14.14 6.31 -23.10
CA ASN A 40 13.21 6.71 -24.15
C ASN A 40 13.35 8.19 -24.56
N PHE A 41 13.92 9.06 -23.72
CA PHE A 41 14.25 10.45 -24.04
C PHE A 41 15.59 10.63 -24.80
N ALA A 42 16.37 9.57 -25.00
CA ALA A 42 17.57 9.64 -25.83
C ALA A 42 17.17 9.89 -27.29
N ARG A 43 17.77 10.93 -27.89
CA ARG A 43 17.43 11.48 -29.23
C ARG A 43 17.52 10.45 -30.38
N ASP A 44 18.14 9.30 -30.15
CA ASP A 44 18.41 8.21 -31.10
C ASP A 44 17.71 6.86 -30.78
N SER A 45 16.72 6.81 -29.88
CA SER A 45 16.02 5.55 -29.59
C SER A 45 15.09 5.13 -30.75
N ARG A 46 15.61 4.31 -31.67
CA ARG A 46 14.85 3.77 -32.82
C ARG A 46 13.93 2.58 -32.46
N SER A 47 13.76 2.26 -31.18
CA SER A 47 12.96 1.09 -30.74
C SER A 47 11.54 1.49 -30.34
N LYS A 48 10.60 1.35 -31.29
CA LYS A 48 9.15 1.59 -31.13
C LYS A 48 8.41 0.49 -30.34
N ARG A 49 8.96 -0.02 -29.24
CA ARG A 49 8.19 -0.87 -28.32
C ARG A 49 7.77 -0.04 -27.12
N PHE A 50 6.75 0.77 -27.34
CA PHE A 50 6.11 1.52 -26.26
C PHE A 50 5.78 0.58 -25.09
N HIS A 51 6.15 0.98 -23.88
CA HIS A 51 5.72 0.38 -22.61
C HIS A 51 6.30 -0.99 -22.21
N LYS A 52 7.51 -1.35 -22.69
CA LYS A 52 8.24 -2.47 -22.06
C LYS A 52 9.08 -1.94 -20.90
N PRO A 53 9.13 -2.65 -19.74
CA PRO A 53 10.05 -2.31 -18.67
C PRO A 53 11.49 -2.32 -19.21
N ASP A 54 12.20 -1.19 -19.11
CA ASP A 54 13.53 -0.99 -19.69
C ASP A 54 14.64 -1.49 -18.74
N GLY A 55 14.45 -2.66 -18.14
CA GLY A 55 15.41 -3.30 -17.23
C GLY A 55 15.46 -2.72 -15.81
N LYS A 56 14.62 -1.74 -15.46
CA LYS A 56 14.37 -1.36 -14.07
C LYS A 56 13.23 -2.19 -13.49
N ASN A 57 13.41 -2.66 -12.26
CA ASN A 57 12.36 -3.41 -11.58
C ASN A 57 11.16 -2.48 -11.32
N PRO A 58 9.93 -2.91 -11.68
CA PRO A 58 8.73 -2.17 -11.30
C PRO A 58 8.64 -2.09 -9.77
N ARG A 59 7.99 -1.05 -9.27
CA ARG A 59 7.62 -1.02 -7.85
C ARG A 59 6.63 -2.14 -7.59
N LEU A 60 7.01 -3.02 -6.68
CA LEU A 60 6.15 -4.07 -6.16
C LEU A 60 5.75 -3.71 -4.74
N LEU A 61 4.56 -4.12 -4.35
CA LEU A 61 4.17 -4.05 -2.95
C LEU A 61 5.04 -5.02 -2.16
N THR A 62 5.76 -4.47 -1.20
CA THR A 62 6.50 -5.25 -0.23
C THR A 62 5.61 -5.51 0.98
N PRO A 63 5.58 -6.73 1.52
CA PRO A 63 4.87 -7.02 2.76
C PRO A 63 5.39 -6.12 3.89
N THR A 64 4.48 -5.35 4.52
CA THR A 64 4.81 -4.42 5.62
C THR A 64 4.66 -5.06 7.00
N SER A 65 4.08 -6.26 7.07
CA SER A 65 3.79 -7.03 8.29
C SER A 65 5.04 -7.78 8.78
N ALA A 66 5.79 -7.17 9.69
CA ALA A 66 7.07 -7.70 10.18
C ALA A 66 6.92 -9.07 10.88
N VAL A 67 5.91 -9.22 11.74
CA VAL A 67 5.70 -10.47 12.50
C VAL A 67 5.11 -11.56 11.61
N ALA A 68 4.14 -11.22 10.76
CA ALA A 68 3.56 -12.19 9.82
C ALA A 68 4.59 -12.69 8.80
N ASN A 69 5.48 -11.83 8.31
CA ASN A 69 6.54 -12.23 7.38
C ASN A 69 7.51 -13.24 8.00
N TRP A 70 7.74 -13.16 9.31
CA TRP A 70 8.56 -14.14 10.03
C TRP A 70 7.93 -15.54 10.00
N PHE A 71 6.64 -15.62 10.36
CA PHE A 71 5.89 -16.87 10.23
C PHE A 71 5.83 -17.33 8.77
N PHE A 72 5.67 -16.42 7.82
CA PHE A 72 5.66 -16.77 6.40
C PHE A 72 6.95 -17.46 5.95
N ALA A 73 8.13 -16.91 6.29
CA ALA A 73 9.41 -17.50 5.95
C ALA A 73 9.60 -18.90 6.56
N GLN A 74 9.09 -19.11 7.78
CA GLN A 74 9.20 -20.39 8.47
C GLN A 74 8.24 -21.46 7.91
N TYR A 75 6.99 -21.09 7.64
CA TYR A 75 5.92 -22.04 7.31
C TYR A 75 5.63 -22.18 5.81
N VAL A 76 5.99 -21.19 4.99
CA VAL A 76 5.71 -21.18 3.55
C VAL A 76 6.97 -21.43 2.73
N ASP A 77 8.08 -20.76 3.05
CA ASP A 77 9.34 -20.91 2.30
C ASP A 77 10.16 -22.14 2.73
N GLY A 78 9.71 -22.87 3.77
CA GLY A 78 10.37 -24.09 4.24
C GLY A 78 11.78 -23.87 4.78
N ALA A 79 12.12 -22.64 5.18
CA ALA A 79 13.43 -22.29 5.70
C ALA A 79 13.67 -23.04 7.03
N LYS A 80 14.57 -24.03 7.00
CA LYS A 80 14.87 -24.91 8.15
C LYS A 80 15.52 -24.21 9.34
N ASP A 81 16.06 -23.00 9.13
CA ASP A 81 16.80 -22.23 10.15
C ASP A 81 16.04 -21.02 10.73
N GLY A 82 14.75 -20.86 10.42
CA GLY A 82 13.90 -19.78 10.97
C GLY A 82 13.54 -19.92 12.46
N GLY A 83 14.28 -20.73 13.21
CA GLY A 83 14.11 -20.90 14.65
C GLY A 83 14.44 -19.62 15.44
N ILE A 84 14.31 -19.72 16.77
CA ILE A 84 14.45 -18.66 17.79
C ILE A 84 15.53 -17.59 17.51
N GLY A 85 16.61 -17.90 16.78
CA GLY A 85 17.64 -16.93 16.39
C GLY A 85 17.19 -15.73 15.53
N ASN A 86 16.03 -15.79 14.86
CA ASN A 86 15.47 -14.64 14.13
C ASN A 86 14.56 -13.74 15.01
N ILE A 87 14.28 -14.14 16.25
CA ILE A 87 13.44 -13.34 17.15
C ILE A 87 14.20 -12.09 17.59
N ASP A 88 15.50 -12.23 17.85
CA ASP A 88 16.36 -11.15 18.30
C ASP A 88 16.45 -10.03 17.27
N SER A 89 16.62 -10.37 15.98
CA SER A 89 16.69 -9.38 14.89
C SER A 89 15.38 -8.63 14.67
N ILE A 90 14.24 -9.30 14.89
CA ILE A 90 12.91 -8.68 14.82
C ILE A 90 12.68 -7.76 16.02
N LEU A 91 13.01 -8.20 17.23
CA LEU A 91 12.92 -7.37 18.43
C LEU A 91 13.83 -6.14 18.32
N ASP A 92 15.00 -6.28 17.71
CA ASP A 92 15.90 -5.18 17.38
C ASP A 92 15.30 -4.21 16.35
N GLU A 93 14.71 -4.73 15.26
CA GLU A 93 14.05 -3.90 14.25
C GLU A 93 12.85 -3.14 14.84
N LEU A 94 12.03 -3.82 15.63
CA LEU A 94 10.85 -3.25 16.30
C LEU A 94 11.27 -2.22 17.36
N SER A 95 12.31 -2.49 18.15
CA SER A 95 12.90 -1.52 19.09
C SER A 95 13.38 -0.27 18.36
N ARG A 96 14.02 -0.43 17.20
CA ARG A 96 14.50 0.69 16.38
C ARG A 96 13.35 1.51 15.80
N LYS A 97 12.27 0.87 15.31
CA LYS A 97 11.07 1.57 14.81
C LYS A 97 10.40 2.38 15.93
N LEU A 98 10.25 1.79 17.11
CA LEU A 98 9.63 2.45 18.26
C LEU A 98 10.45 3.67 18.73
N LYS A 99 11.79 3.58 18.73
CA LYS A 99 12.67 4.73 19.04
C LYS A 99 12.49 5.89 18.05
N LEU A 100 12.13 5.61 16.80
CA LEU A 100 11.86 6.62 15.78
C LEU A 100 10.51 7.33 16.05
N ASP A 101 9.49 6.56 16.41
CA ASP A 101 8.13 7.07 16.64
C ASP A 101 8.01 7.89 17.95
N VAL A 102 8.79 7.55 18.97
CA VAL A 102 8.85 8.27 20.27
C VAL A 102 9.34 9.71 20.15
N SER A 103 10.08 10.06 19.10
CA SER A 103 10.43 11.48 18.84
C SER A 103 9.22 12.32 18.44
N SER A 104 8.05 11.71 18.20
CA SER A 104 6.88 12.37 17.61
C SER A 104 5.56 12.26 18.38
N THR A 105 5.48 11.54 19.51
CA THR A 105 4.20 11.29 20.19
C THR A 105 4.18 11.69 21.68
N THR A 106 3.05 12.29 22.07
CA THR A 106 2.67 12.79 23.39
C THR A 106 2.61 11.70 24.47
N GLU A 107 2.75 12.12 25.73
CA GLU A 107 3.00 11.32 26.95
C GLU A 107 2.05 10.14 27.28
N LEU A 108 0.95 9.98 26.54
CA LEU A 108 -0.09 8.98 26.80
C LEU A 108 0.31 7.54 26.41
N GLN A 109 1.39 7.35 25.65
CA GLN A 109 1.86 6.02 25.21
C GLN A 109 2.77 5.30 26.25
N LYS A 110 3.08 5.94 27.39
CA LYS A 110 4.02 5.41 28.40
C LYS A 110 3.55 4.15 29.14
N THR A 111 2.28 3.74 29.00
CA THR A 111 1.70 2.59 29.72
C THR A 111 1.45 1.37 28.83
N THR A 112 1.67 1.44 27.52
CA THR A 112 1.42 0.30 26.61
C THR A 112 2.43 -0.81 26.88
N PRO A 113 2.02 -2.09 27.04
CA PRO A 113 2.92 -3.19 27.37
C PRO A 113 4.07 -3.39 26.36
N GLU A 114 3.85 -2.95 25.12
CA GLU A 114 4.85 -2.96 24.05
C GLU A 114 6.08 -2.10 24.37
N PHE A 115 5.88 -0.93 25.00
CA PHE A 115 6.96 -0.05 25.43
C PHE A 115 7.79 -0.68 26.53
N THR A 116 7.15 -1.38 27.47
CA THR A 116 7.85 -2.07 28.56
C THR A 116 8.72 -3.20 28.01
N ILE A 117 8.20 -3.97 27.05
CA ILE A 117 8.91 -5.11 26.44
C ILE A 117 10.07 -4.64 25.56
N THR A 118 9.86 -3.65 24.69
CA THR A 118 10.94 -3.09 23.85
C THR A 118 12.01 -2.37 24.66
N ARG A 119 11.65 -1.72 25.78
CA ARG A 119 12.60 -1.13 26.72
C ARG A 119 13.40 -2.19 27.49
N LYS A 120 12.75 -3.25 27.99
CA LYS A 120 13.43 -4.39 28.63
C LYS A 120 14.38 -5.09 27.65
N TRP A 121 13.95 -5.30 26.40
CA TRP A 121 14.80 -5.80 25.32
C TRP A 121 16.02 -4.92 25.10
N SER A 122 15.82 -3.62 24.90
CA SER A 122 16.92 -2.68 24.63
C SER A 122 17.95 -2.60 25.75
N ASN A 123 17.52 -2.81 27.01
CA ASN A 123 18.40 -2.69 28.17
C ASN A 123 19.05 -4.01 28.59
N THR A 124 18.33 -5.13 28.45
CA THR A 124 18.73 -6.41 29.06
C THR A 124 18.86 -7.54 28.04
N HIS A 125 18.35 -7.37 26.82
CA HIS A 125 18.27 -8.41 25.77
C HIS A 125 17.71 -9.73 26.32
N ASN A 126 16.78 -9.64 27.27
CA ASN A 126 16.18 -10.78 27.92
C ASN A 126 14.69 -10.51 28.09
N ILE A 127 13.87 -11.30 27.40
CA ILE A 127 12.41 -11.27 27.48
C ILE A 127 11.95 -12.67 27.86
N HIS A 128 11.05 -12.74 28.85
CA HIS A 128 10.45 -14.01 29.26
C HIS A 128 9.51 -14.55 28.16
N THR A 129 9.43 -15.87 28.02
CA THR A 129 8.69 -16.51 26.91
C THR A 129 7.22 -16.11 26.83
N LEU A 130 6.53 -15.96 27.96
CA LEU A 130 5.13 -15.53 27.95
C LEU A 130 4.98 -14.03 27.61
N GLN A 131 5.94 -13.18 28.00
CA GLN A 131 5.97 -11.77 27.60
C GLN A 131 6.18 -11.65 26.10
N LEU A 132 7.09 -12.45 25.54
CA LEU A 132 7.29 -12.55 24.10
C LEU A 132 6.03 -13.04 23.38
N LEU A 133 5.37 -14.08 23.90
CA LEU A 133 4.13 -14.60 23.32
C LEU A 133 3.00 -13.56 23.34
N ALA A 134 2.83 -12.85 24.47
CA ALA A 134 1.85 -11.77 24.59
C ALA A 134 2.15 -10.64 23.60
N PHE A 135 3.43 -10.27 23.44
CA PHE A 135 3.86 -9.28 22.47
C PHE A 135 3.58 -9.69 21.02
N LEU A 136 3.98 -10.91 20.64
CA LEU A 136 3.74 -11.45 19.30
C LEU A 136 2.24 -11.52 18.99
N LYS A 137 1.41 -11.91 19.97
CA LYS A 137 -0.05 -11.92 19.84
C LYS A 137 -0.59 -10.53 19.55
N THR A 138 -0.14 -9.51 20.29
CA THR A 138 -0.57 -8.12 20.07
C THR A 138 -0.14 -7.62 18.68
N LYS A 139 1.11 -7.87 18.26
CA LYS A 139 1.58 -7.47 16.94
C LYS A 139 0.89 -8.18 15.78
N LEU A 140 0.64 -9.48 15.90
CA LEU A 140 -0.19 -10.21 14.93
C LEU A 140 -1.61 -9.65 14.87
N PHE A 141 -2.16 -9.24 16.02
CA PHE A 141 -3.47 -8.61 16.07
C PHE A 141 -3.47 -7.26 15.32
N GLU A 142 -2.42 -6.45 15.44
CA GLU A 142 -2.26 -5.20 14.67
C GLU A 142 -2.07 -5.45 13.17
N GLU A 143 -1.35 -6.51 12.78
CA GLU A 143 -1.07 -6.84 11.38
C GLU A 143 -2.24 -7.56 10.68
N GLU A 144 -3.16 -8.17 11.43
CA GLU A 144 -4.29 -8.95 10.88
C GLU A 144 -5.07 -8.21 9.78
N PRO A 145 -5.44 -6.91 9.91
CA PRO A 145 -6.14 -6.20 8.84
C PRO A 145 -5.33 -6.07 7.55
N ILE A 146 -4.00 -6.05 7.63
CA ILE A 146 -3.09 -5.99 6.48
C ILE A 146 -3.07 -7.33 5.75
N ILE A 147 -3.01 -8.42 6.52
CA ILE A 147 -2.96 -9.81 6.02
C ILE A 147 -4.30 -10.21 5.40
N LEU A 148 -5.40 -9.87 6.07
CA LEU A 148 -6.76 -10.23 5.63
C LEU A 148 -7.35 -9.25 4.62
N TYR A 149 -6.62 -8.22 4.24
CA TYR A 149 -7.09 -7.27 3.25
C TYR A 149 -7.44 -7.98 1.92
N ASN A 150 -8.60 -7.69 1.35
CA ASN A 150 -9.08 -8.34 0.12
C ASN A 150 -8.37 -7.80 -1.14
N TYR A 151 -7.09 -8.16 -1.33
CA TYR A 151 -6.31 -7.79 -2.50
C TYR A 151 -6.90 -8.32 -3.80
N PHE A 152 -7.46 -9.54 -3.78
CA PHE A 152 -8.09 -10.15 -4.96
C PHE A 152 -9.34 -9.38 -5.39
N GLY A 153 -10.19 -8.98 -4.44
CA GLY A 153 -11.35 -8.15 -4.70
C GLY A 153 -10.94 -6.80 -5.30
N MET A 154 -9.93 -6.15 -4.72
CA MET A 154 -9.43 -4.88 -5.29
C MET A 154 -8.85 -5.04 -6.69
N HIS A 155 -8.08 -6.11 -6.92
CA HIS A 155 -7.52 -6.43 -8.23
C HIS A 155 -8.64 -6.65 -9.25
N LYS A 156 -9.64 -7.46 -8.91
CA LYS A 156 -10.83 -7.71 -9.73
C LYS A 156 -11.55 -6.39 -10.08
N CYS A 157 -11.84 -5.56 -9.08
CA CYS A 157 -12.48 -4.26 -9.29
C CYS A 157 -11.67 -3.35 -10.22
N SER A 158 -10.34 -3.32 -10.04
CA SER A 158 -9.45 -2.54 -10.91
C SER A 158 -9.50 -3.03 -12.36
N ILE A 159 -9.47 -4.34 -12.58
CA ILE A 159 -9.53 -4.93 -13.93
C ILE A 159 -10.89 -4.71 -14.59
N GLU A 160 -11.99 -4.87 -13.85
CA GLU A 160 -13.35 -4.62 -14.34
C GLU A 160 -13.54 -3.16 -14.77
N LEU A 161 -13.10 -2.22 -13.93
CA LEU A 161 -13.11 -0.81 -14.25
C LEU A 161 -12.30 -0.48 -15.52
N LEU A 162 -11.08 -1.03 -15.65
CA LEU A 162 -10.25 -0.81 -16.83
C LEU A 162 -10.88 -1.39 -18.10
N ARG A 163 -11.56 -2.53 -18.01
CA ARG A 163 -12.33 -3.10 -19.13
C ARG A 163 -13.49 -2.19 -19.55
N LEU A 164 -14.22 -1.62 -18.59
CA LEU A 164 -15.29 -0.65 -18.89
C LEU A 164 -14.75 0.60 -19.58
N ILE A 165 -13.62 1.14 -19.11
CA ILE A 165 -12.95 2.27 -19.75
C ILE A 165 -12.51 1.91 -21.17
N ARG A 166 -11.91 0.72 -21.35
CA ARG A 166 -11.51 0.21 -22.66
C ARG A 166 -12.70 0.17 -23.61
N ASP A 167 -13.81 -0.44 -23.21
CA ASP A 167 -14.95 -0.67 -24.09
C ASP A 167 -15.59 0.65 -24.52
N LYS A 168 -15.67 1.63 -23.61
CA LYS A 168 -16.19 2.97 -23.93
C LYS A 168 -15.26 3.78 -24.84
N GLU A 169 -13.95 3.71 -24.61
CA GLU A 169 -12.96 4.58 -25.28
C GLU A 169 -12.19 3.87 -26.39
N HIS A 170 -12.56 2.63 -26.74
CA HIS A 170 -11.85 1.76 -27.68
C HIS A 170 -11.53 2.45 -29.01
N GLN A 171 -12.54 3.10 -29.60
CA GLN A 171 -12.39 3.80 -30.88
C GLN A 171 -11.37 4.94 -30.79
N LYS A 172 -11.30 5.66 -29.66
CA LYS A 172 -10.30 6.71 -29.46
C LYS A 172 -8.91 6.13 -29.26
N TYR A 173 -8.78 5.03 -28.52
CA TYR A 173 -7.49 4.34 -28.38
C TYR A 173 -6.95 3.86 -29.73
N ILE A 174 -7.81 3.36 -30.62
CA ILE A 174 -7.42 3.02 -32.00
C ILE A 174 -6.96 4.26 -32.76
N GLN A 175 -7.65 5.40 -32.61
CA GLN A 175 -7.24 6.65 -33.27
C GLN A 175 -5.86 7.14 -32.80
N TYR A 176 -5.57 7.06 -31.51
CA TYR A 176 -4.30 7.54 -30.95
C TYR A 176 -3.14 6.56 -31.15
N PHE A 177 -3.39 5.25 -31.05
CA PHE A 177 -2.34 4.23 -30.91
C PHE A 177 -2.46 3.08 -31.91
N MET A 178 -3.38 3.15 -32.87
CA MET A 178 -3.72 2.09 -33.83
C MET A 178 -4.30 0.83 -33.15
N SER A 179 -4.72 -0.17 -33.92
CA SER A 179 -5.32 -1.41 -33.39
C SER A 179 -4.36 -2.26 -32.54
N VAL A 180 -3.05 -1.98 -32.59
CA VAL A 180 -2.01 -2.77 -31.91
C VAL A 180 -1.78 -2.31 -30.46
N TYR A 181 -2.51 -1.28 -29.99
CA TYR A 181 -2.33 -0.69 -28.66
C TYR A 181 -2.55 -1.67 -27.49
N MET A 182 -3.34 -2.72 -27.71
CA MET A 182 -3.65 -3.76 -26.72
C MET A 182 -3.64 -5.13 -27.41
N PRO A 183 -2.47 -5.78 -27.52
CA PRO A 183 -2.35 -7.07 -28.21
C PRO A 183 -3.17 -8.19 -27.58
N ASP A 184 -3.28 -8.18 -26.24
CA ASP A 184 -4.05 -9.14 -25.46
C ASP A 184 -4.55 -8.52 -24.13
N ASN A 185 -5.31 -9.28 -23.35
CA ASN A 185 -5.86 -8.83 -22.08
C ASN A 185 -4.82 -8.62 -20.96
N SER A 186 -3.59 -9.12 -21.08
CA SER A 186 -2.52 -8.85 -20.10
C SER A 186 -2.07 -7.40 -20.11
N PHE A 187 -2.31 -6.69 -21.23
CA PHE A 187 -1.99 -5.27 -21.39
C PHE A 187 -3.04 -4.31 -20.82
N ILE A 188 -4.11 -4.82 -20.20
CA ILE A 188 -5.22 -3.98 -19.70
C ILE A 188 -4.74 -2.90 -18.72
N SER A 189 -3.76 -3.22 -17.87
CA SER A 189 -3.17 -2.26 -16.92
C SER A 189 -2.44 -1.11 -17.60
N ASN A 190 -1.91 -1.33 -18.82
CA ASN A 190 -1.21 -0.28 -19.58
C ASN A 190 -2.16 0.80 -20.09
N LEU A 191 -3.47 0.60 -20.05
CA LEU A 191 -4.44 1.66 -20.36
C LEU A 191 -4.21 2.93 -19.53
N VAL A 192 -3.78 2.79 -18.27
CA VAL A 192 -3.50 3.94 -17.39
C VAL A 192 -2.32 4.76 -17.93
N LEU A 193 -1.27 4.09 -18.43
CA LEU A 193 -0.13 4.75 -19.09
C LEU A 193 -0.59 5.45 -20.38
N LEU A 194 -1.39 4.77 -21.21
CA LEU A 194 -1.90 5.32 -22.46
C LEU A 194 -2.76 6.57 -22.26
N ILE A 195 -3.63 6.57 -21.23
CA ILE A 195 -4.40 7.75 -20.83
C ILE A 195 -3.45 8.92 -20.52
N HIS A 196 -2.40 8.69 -19.73
CA HIS A 196 -1.45 9.73 -19.37
C HIS A 196 -0.66 10.27 -20.57
N HIS A 197 -0.29 9.41 -21.53
CA HIS A 197 0.32 9.86 -22.78
C HIS A 197 -0.63 10.74 -23.61
N ILE A 198 -1.90 10.34 -23.74
CA ILE A 198 -2.90 11.16 -24.45
C ILE A 198 -3.03 12.53 -23.78
N VAL A 199 -3.09 12.57 -22.45
CA VAL A 199 -3.21 13.83 -21.70
C VAL A 199 -2.00 14.72 -21.91
N GLN A 200 -0.80 14.18 -21.80
CA GLN A 200 0.43 14.94 -22.00
C GLN A 200 0.52 15.49 -23.43
N GLY A 201 0.26 14.65 -24.44
CA GLY A 201 0.29 15.06 -25.84
C GLY A 201 -0.81 16.09 -26.16
N SER A 202 -2.01 15.91 -25.63
CA SER A 202 -3.11 16.87 -25.80
C SER A 202 -2.80 18.22 -25.16
N ALA A 203 -2.20 18.22 -23.96
CA ALA A 203 -1.79 19.45 -23.28
C ALA A 203 -0.70 20.20 -24.07
N GLN A 204 0.29 19.47 -24.62
CA GLN A 204 1.33 20.06 -25.46
C GLN A 204 0.76 20.65 -26.75
N ASN A 205 -0.14 19.93 -27.42
CA ASN A 205 -0.79 20.39 -28.65
C ASN A 205 -1.69 21.61 -28.39
N ALA A 206 -2.43 21.64 -27.27
CA ALA A 206 -3.25 22.79 -26.89
C ALA A 206 -2.40 24.05 -26.64
N LEU A 207 -1.23 23.91 -26.02
CA LEU A 207 -0.27 25.01 -25.86
C LEU A 207 0.28 25.47 -27.21
N ALA A 208 0.69 24.54 -28.08
CA ALA A 208 1.23 24.85 -29.40
C ALA A 208 0.22 25.56 -30.32
N MET A 209 -1.06 25.20 -30.21
CA MET A 209 -2.16 25.83 -30.96
C MET A 209 -2.69 27.12 -30.31
N GLY A 210 -2.12 27.56 -29.18
CA GLY A 210 -2.58 28.76 -28.46
C GLY A 210 -3.95 28.63 -27.79
N LEU A 211 -4.50 27.41 -27.69
CA LEU A 211 -5.79 27.13 -27.05
C LEU A 211 -5.70 27.21 -25.51
N ALA A 212 -4.53 26.93 -24.96
CA ALA A 212 -4.25 27.03 -23.53
C ALA A 212 -3.58 28.39 -23.21
N SER A 213 -4.36 29.48 -23.30
CA SER A 213 -3.94 30.82 -22.87
C SER A 213 -4.08 31.00 -21.35
N ARG A 214 -3.38 31.98 -20.76
CA ARG A 214 -3.43 32.27 -19.30
C ARG A 214 -4.88 32.47 -18.85
N GLY A 215 -5.41 31.51 -18.09
CA GLY A 215 -6.73 31.55 -17.47
C GLY A 215 -7.76 30.55 -18.01
N THR A 216 -7.50 29.90 -19.15
CA THR A 216 -8.41 28.89 -19.71
C THR A 216 -8.00 27.49 -19.27
N GLU A 217 -8.85 26.81 -18.51
CA GLU A 217 -8.62 25.43 -18.08
C GLU A 217 -8.92 24.47 -19.23
N VAL A 218 -7.87 23.88 -19.81
CA VAL A 218 -7.99 22.87 -20.87
C VAL A 218 -7.95 21.49 -20.23
N VAL A 219 -9.05 20.75 -20.38
CA VAL A 219 -9.20 19.42 -19.76
C VAL A 219 -9.20 18.32 -20.83
N SER A 220 -8.60 17.18 -20.52
CA SER A 220 -8.58 16.03 -21.41
C SER A 220 -9.90 15.26 -21.37
N ARG A 221 -10.56 15.11 -22.53
CA ARG A 221 -11.82 14.36 -22.67
C ARG A 221 -11.70 12.90 -22.22
N ILE A 222 -10.55 12.25 -22.46
CA ILE A 222 -10.38 10.84 -22.08
C ILE A 222 -10.28 10.68 -20.57
N VAL A 223 -9.67 11.65 -19.87
CA VAL A 223 -9.61 11.64 -18.39
C VAL A 223 -10.98 11.90 -17.80
N MET A 224 -11.73 12.86 -18.34
CA MET A 224 -13.10 13.12 -17.90
C MET A 224 -13.97 11.87 -18.07
N SER A 225 -13.91 11.24 -19.26
CA SER A 225 -14.68 10.03 -19.53
C SER A 225 -14.28 8.85 -18.64
N ALA A 226 -12.98 8.66 -18.39
CA ALA A 226 -12.51 7.66 -17.44
C ALA A 226 -13.00 7.96 -16.02
N GLY A 227 -12.95 9.23 -15.59
CA GLY A 227 -13.47 9.68 -14.31
C GLY A 227 -14.98 9.45 -14.16
N ASP A 228 -15.76 9.67 -15.23
CA ASP A 228 -17.19 9.38 -15.25
C ASP A 228 -17.46 7.88 -15.11
N MET A 229 -16.69 7.03 -15.80
CA MET A 229 -16.79 5.58 -15.67
C MET A 229 -16.42 5.10 -14.27
N MET A 230 -15.37 5.68 -13.68
CA MET A 230 -15.00 5.40 -12.29
C MET A 230 -16.12 5.78 -11.34
N ARG A 231 -16.71 6.97 -11.50
CA ARG A 231 -17.83 7.43 -10.67
C ARG A 231 -19.06 6.53 -10.80
N GLU A 232 -19.43 6.17 -12.02
CA GLU A 232 -20.58 5.29 -12.26
C GLU A 232 -20.35 3.88 -11.71
N TYR A 233 -19.15 3.34 -11.88
CA TYR A 233 -18.77 2.04 -11.33
C TYR A 233 -18.80 2.05 -9.80
N LEU A 234 -18.25 3.09 -9.17
CA LEU A 234 -18.28 3.25 -7.72
C LEU A 234 -19.72 3.37 -7.23
N ASN A 235 -20.56 4.21 -7.82
CA ASN A 235 -21.98 4.33 -7.43
C ASN A 235 -22.74 3.00 -7.49
N LYS A 236 -22.41 2.12 -8.45
CA LYS A 236 -23.03 0.80 -8.60
C LYS A 236 -22.51 -0.24 -7.59
N ASN A 237 -21.24 -0.14 -7.20
CA ASN A 237 -20.54 -1.17 -6.41
C ASN A 237 -20.15 -0.71 -5.00
N ASP A 238 -20.43 0.53 -4.62
CA ASP A 238 -19.99 1.14 -3.35
C ASP A 238 -20.52 0.37 -2.14
N ASP A 239 -21.76 -0.09 -2.22
CA ASP A 239 -22.39 -0.85 -1.14
C ASP A 239 -21.73 -2.23 -0.94
N VAL A 240 -21.27 -2.88 -2.01
CA VAL A 240 -20.58 -4.18 -1.93
C VAL A 240 -19.17 -4.03 -1.36
N ALA A 241 -18.40 -3.06 -1.86
CA ALA A 241 -17.05 -2.80 -1.35
C ALA A 241 -17.06 -2.29 0.10
N CYS A 242 -18.02 -1.41 0.46
CA CYS A 242 -18.20 -0.96 1.83
C CYS A 242 -18.71 -2.07 2.74
N LYS A 243 -19.57 -2.97 2.28
CA LYS A 243 -20.02 -4.14 3.07
C LYS A 243 -18.89 -5.13 3.30
N GLU A 244 -18.09 -5.44 2.28
CA GLU A 244 -16.90 -6.28 2.43
C GLU A 244 -15.95 -5.65 3.46
N LEU A 245 -15.55 -4.38 3.26
CA LEU A 245 -14.71 -3.65 4.22
C LEU A 245 -15.33 -3.53 5.61
N ARG A 246 -16.66 -3.38 5.74
CA ARG A 246 -17.35 -3.30 7.03
C ARG A 246 -17.44 -4.66 7.72
N VAL A 247 -17.53 -5.77 6.98
CA VAL A 247 -17.38 -7.13 7.53
C VAL A 247 -15.95 -7.35 7.99
N PHE A 248 -14.95 -6.84 7.27
CA PHE A 248 -13.55 -6.84 7.71
C PHE A 248 -13.34 -5.96 8.97
N TYR A 249 -13.98 -4.79 9.06
CA TYR A 249 -13.86 -3.85 10.19
C TYR A 249 -14.68 -4.25 11.42
N LYS A 250 -15.82 -4.93 11.26
CA LYS A 250 -16.64 -5.38 12.40
C LYS A 250 -15.88 -6.30 13.36
N ASN A 251 -14.77 -6.88 12.91
CA ASN A 251 -13.89 -7.68 13.77
C ASN A 251 -12.82 -6.88 14.51
N LYS A 252 -12.55 -5.59 14.22
CA LYS A 252 -11.54 -4.79 14.94
C LYS A 252 -11.83 -3.27 14.97
N LYS A 253 -11.89 -2.71 16.18
CA LYS A 253 -12.11 -1.28 16.48
C LYS A 253 -10.99 -0.26 16.14
N PRO A 254 -9.72 -0.56 15.74
CA PRO A 254 -8.66 0.45 15.83
C PRO A 254 -8.52 1.37 14.59
N ILE A 255 -9.37 1.28 13.57
CA ILE A 255 -9.24 2.15 12.39
C ILE A 255 -10.25 3.33 12.42
N GLN A 256 -11.03 3.47 13.50
CA GLN A 256 -11.76 4.70 13.81
C GLN A 256 -10.95 5.52 14.83
N VAL A 257 -10.27 6.55 14.34
CA VAL A 257 -10.05 7.75 15.15
C VAL A 257 -11.41 8.44 15.22
N ASP A 258 -12.23 8.04 16.20
CA ASP A 258 -13.11 8.92 16.97
C ASP A 258 -14.07 8.14 17.87
N VAL A 259 -13.96 8.45 19.16
CA VAL A 259 -14.89 8.27 20.30
C VAL A 259 -15.00 6.87 20.95
N ASP A 260 -14.49 6.83 22.19
CA ASP A 260 -14.82 6.01 23.36
C ASP A 260 -15.27 4.56 23.16
N ASP A 261 -14.36 3.62 23.46
CA ASP A 261 -14.66 2.37 24.21
C ASP A 261 -13.39 1.50 24.33
N GLN A 262 -12.36 2.00 24.99
CA GLN A 262 -11.04 1.36 25.12
C GLN A 262 -10.76 0.90 26.56
N VAL A 263 -11.70 0.18 27.20
CA VAL A 263 -11.58 -0.18 28.62
C VAL A 263 -11.64 -1.69 28.90
N GLN A 264 -12.14 -2.55 28.00
CA GLN A 264 -12.35 -3.97 28.33
C GLN A 264 -11.33 -4.97 27.79
N SER A 265 -10.72 -4.75 26.61
CA SER A 265 -9.72 -5.68 26.06
C SER A 265 -8.35 -5.58 26.74
N ASP A 266 -8.01 -4.37 27.18
CA ASP A 266 -6.70 -4.05 27.74
C ASP A 266 -6.53 -4.72 29.12
N ASN A 267 -7.60 -4.82 29.90
CA ASN A 267 -7.57 -5.38 31.26
C ASN A 267 -7.10 -6.84 31.31
N LEU A 268 -7.42 -7.66 30.30
CA LEU A 268 -6.93 -9.04 30.23
C LEU A 268 -5.42 -9.07 29.97
N VAL A 269 -4.92 -8.32 28.97
CA VAL A 269 -3.48 -8.30 28.65
C VAL A 269 -2.66 -7.74 29.82
N TYR A 270 -3.16 -6.70 30.50
CA TYR A 270 -2.54 -6.18 31.73
C TYR A 270 -2.58 -7.20 32.88
N SER A 271 -3.67 -7.96 33.03
CA SER A 271 -3.77 -9.00 34.08
C SER A 271 -2.78 -10.15 33.88
N TRP A 272 -2.48 -10.55 32.64
CA TRP A 272 -1.54 -11.64 32.37
C TRP A 272 -0.09 -11.21 32.57
N LEU A 273 0.26 -9.97 32.22
CA LEU A 273 1.60 -9.42 32.42
C LEU A 273 1.91 -9.16 33.90
N ASN A 274 0.90 -8.77 34.68
CA ASN A 274 1.05 -8.59 36.14
C ASN A 274 1.15 -9.93 36.89
N LEU A 275 0.64 -11.04 36.33
CA LEU A 275 0.68 -12.35 36.97
C LEU A 275 2.14 -12.86 37.10
N GLU A 276 2.99 -12.57 36.12
CA GLU A 276 4.40 -12.97 36.15
C GLU A 276 5.26 -12.14 37.08
N ASP A 277 4.99 -10.83 37.17
CA ASP A 277 5.65 -9.95 38.15
C ASP A 277 5.27 -10.35 39.59
N VAL A 278 4.12 -11.02 39.79
CA VAL A 278 3.68 -11.58 41.08
C VAL A 278 4.24 -12.99 41.35
N LEU A 279 4.35 -13.84 40.33
CA LEU A 279 4.76 -15.24 40.51
C LEU A 279 6.28 -15.45 40.54
N GLY A 280 7.07 -14.54 39.96
CA GLY A 280 8.53 -14.63 39.90
C GLY A 280 9.04 -15.88 39.15
N SER A 281 10.34 -15.93 38.86
CA SER A 281 10.97 -17.00 38.07
C SER A 281 10.90 -18.41 38.67
N LYS A 282 10.36 -18.56 39.88
CA LYS A 282 10.20 -19.84 40.60
C LYS A 282 8.75 -20.31 40.75
N GLY A 283 7.76 -19.48 40.39
CA GLY A 283 6.34 -19.81 40.59
C GLY A 283 5.66 -20.54 39.43
N VAL A 284 6.37 -20.76 38.31
CA VAL A 284 5.82 -21.35 37.07
C VAL A 284 6.57 -22.63 36.65
N ALA A 285 7.33 -23.24 37.58
CA ALA A 285 7.95 -24.55 37.39
C ALA A 285 7.07 -25.67 37.95
#